data_AF-A0A7S2JGS1-F1
#
_entry.id   AF-A0A7S2JGS1-F1
#
_cell.length_a   1.000
_cell.length_b   1.000
_cell.length_c   1.000
_cell.angle_alpha   90.00
_cell.angle_beta   90.00
_cell.angle_gamma   90.00
#
_symmetry.space_group_name_H-M   'P 1'
#
loop_
_entity.id
_entity.type
_entity.pdbx_description
1 polymer ?
#
loop_
_entity_poly.entity_id
_entity_poly.type
_entity_poly.pdbx_seq_one_letter_code
_entity_poly.pdbx_strand_id
1 'polypeptide(L)'
;DEEAGILYIADAGNHAVRALGLTDGRLTTLAGVLGSGGLSGDGAPAAESLLHFPHGLAVDRAARQLFVSEPYNHAVRTVDLVRGVLSTVAGVLGVPGRGGDGMRSRAAHLHFPCGLALDASARQLYVADANNHAVRLVDLTTGLTSTVTGRFGSPGRAGP
;
A
#
# COMPACT_ATOMS: atom_id res chain seq x y z
N ASP A 1 13.41 7.90 -2.84
CA ASP A 1 14.27 7.25 -3.84
C ASP A 1 15.48 8.15 -4.04
N GLU A 2 16.54 7.90 -3.27
CA GLU A 2 17.71 8.78 -3.21
C GLU A 2 18.49 8.79 -4.53
N GLU A 3 18.50 7.67 -5.24
CA GLU A 3 19.21 7.53 -6.52
C GLU A 3 18.47 8.22 -7.65
N ALA A 4 17.13 8.18 -7.64
CA ALA A 4 16.31 8.97 -8.56
C ALA A 4 16.15 10.44 -8.13
N GLY A 5 16.59 10.82 -6.93
CA GLY A 5 16.37 12.15 -6.37
C GLY A 5 14.89 12.49 -6.17
N ILE A 6 14.04 11.52 -5.77
CA ILE A 6 12.60 11.72 -5.60
C ILE A 6 12.17 11.40 -4.16
N LEU A 7 11.41 12.29 -3.53
CA LEU A 7 10.65 12.01 -2.31
C LEU A 7 9.19 11.71 -2.66
N TYR A 8 8.72 10.51 -2.33
CA TYR A 8 7.30 10.16 -2.43
C TYR A 8 6.58 10.51 -1.13
N ILE A 9 5.41 11.13 -1.24
CA ILE A 9 4.66 11.69 -0.11
C ILE A 9 3.24 11.16 -0.15
N ALA A 10 2.80 10.54 0.94
CA ALA A 10 1.40 10.22 1.14
C ALA A 10 0.67 11.47 1.64
N ASP A 11 -0.01 12.14 0.72
CA ASP A 11 -0.74 13.38 0.98
C ASP A 11 -2.19 13.00 1.37
N ALA A 12 -2.30 12.38 2.56
CA ALA A 12 -3.46 11.60 2.97
C ALA A 12 -4.78 12.37 2.88
N GLY A 13 -4.80 13.61 3.39
CA GLY A 13 -5.99 14.47 3.38
C GLY A 13 -6.38 14.97 1.98
N ASN A 14 -5.46 14.92 1.02
CA ASN A 14 -5.74 15.23 -0.39
C ASN A 14 -6.03 13.98 -1.24
N HIS A 15 -6.10 12.80 -0.62
CA HIS A 15 -6.37 11.53 -1.29
C HIS A 15 -5.37 11.22 -2.43
N ALA A 16 -4.10 11.58 -2.24
CA ALA A 16 -3.11 11.46 -3.30
C ALA A 16 -1.74 11.01 -2.79
N VAL A 17 -0.96 10.44 -3.72
CA VAL A 17 0.48 10.27 -3.57
C VAL A 17 1.18 11.30 -4.44
N ARG A 18 2.08 12.06 -3.85
CA ARG A 18 2.85 13.11 -4.53
C ARG A 18 4.29 12.67 -4.72
N ALA A 19 4.95 13.19 -5.75
CA ALA A 19 6.37 13.00 -5.99
C ALA A 19 7.04 14.38 -6.03
N LEU A 20 8.02 14.59 -5.16
CA LEU A 20 8.84 15.79 -5.12
C LEU A 20 10.23 15.47 -5.68
N GLY A 21 10.60 16.12 -6.77
CA GLY A 21 11.98 16.12 -7.24
C GLY A 21 12.87 16.90 -6.27
N LEU A 22 13.89 16.24 -5.72
CA LEU A 22 14.80 16.83 -4.73
C LEU A 22 15.84 17.76 -5.37
N THR A 23 16.07 17.64 -6.68
CA THR A 23 17.01 18.48 -7.43
C THR A 23 16.37 19.73 -8.02
N ASP A 24 15.12 19.63 -8.50
CA ASP A 24 14.40 20.71 -9.19
C ASP A 24 13.27 21.32 -8.34
N GLY A 25 12.95 20.73 -7.19
CA GLY A 25 11.86 21.16 -6.30
C GLY A 25 10.47 20.92 -6.89
N ARG A 26 10.32 20.17 -7.99
CA ARG A 26 9.04 20.02 -8.68
C ARG A 26 8.16 19.00 -7.95
N LEU A 27 6.98 19.45 -7.53
CA LEU A 27 5.95 18.61 -6.92
C LEU A 27 4.91 18.20 -7.97
N THR A 28 4.69 16.90 -8.16
CA THR A 28 3.65 16.35 -9.04
C THR A 28 2.72 15.40 -8.30
N THR A 29 1.53 15.18 -8.85
CA THR A 29 0.63 14.11 -8.41
C THR A 29 0.99 12.83 -9.16
N LEU A 30 1.42 11.82 -8.43
CA LEU A 30 1.80 10.51 -8.98
C LEU A 30 0.59 9.57 -9.08
N ALA A 31 -0.25 9.57 -8.04
CA ALA A 31 -1.46 8.77 -7.97
C ALA A 31 -2.54 9.47 -7.14
N GLY A 32 -3.81 9.21 -7.42
CA GLY A 32 -4.92 9.89 -6.77
C GLY A 32 -5.37 11.14 -7.52
N VAL A 33 -6.64 11.51 -7.33
CA VAL A 33 -7.22 12.78 -7.79
C VAL A 33 -7.35 13.69 -6.59
N LEU A 34 -6.69 14.85 -6.64
CA LEU A 34 -6.61 15.77 -5.49
C LEU A 34 -8.01 16.15 -4.97
N GLY A 35 -8.23 15.94 -3.68
CA GLY A 35 -9.48 16.26 -2.99
C GLY A 35 -10.64 15.30 -3.28
N SER A 36 -10.42 14.24 -4.07
CA SER A 36 -11.45 13.26 -4.42
C SER A 36 -11.06 11.87 -3.91
N GLY A 37 -11.60 11.50 -2.75
CA GLY A 37 -11.44 10.18 -2.16
C GLY A 37 -12.37 9.14 -2.77
N GLY A 38 -11.93 7.89 -2.89
CA GLY A 38 -12.80 6.80 -3.31
C GLY A 38 -12.11 5.51 -3.71
N LEU A 39 -12.84 4.68 -4.45
CA LEU A 39 -12.44 3.33 -4.85
C LEU A 39 -12.49 3.22 -6.37
N SER A 40 -11.33 3.10 -7.02
CA SER A 40 -11.22 2.83 -8.46
C SER A 40 -9.82 2.36 -8.85
N GLY A 41 -9.58 2.20 -10.16
CA GLY A 41 -8.24 2.35 -10.70
C GLY A 41 -7.43 1.09 -10.94
N ASP A 42 -7.98 -0.12 -10.72
CA ASP A 42 -7.28 -1.35 -11.13
C ASP A 42 -7.11 -1.38 -12.66
N GLY A 43 -5.86 -1.29 -13.11
CA GLY A 43 -5.50 -1.28 -14.54
C GLY A 43 -5.60 0.09 -15.21
N ALA A 44 -5.99 1.15 -14.49
CA ALA A 44 -6.12 2.50 -15.01
C ALA A 44 -4.87 3.36 -14.70
N PRO A 45 -4.69 4.52 -15.37
CA PRO A 45 -3.68 5.49 -14.99
C PRO A 45 -3.80 5.90 -13.52
N ALA A 46 -2.68 5.87 -12.80
CA ALA A 46 -2.66 6.10 -11.36
C ALA A 46 -3.10 7.52 -11.00
N ALA A 47 -2.75 8.52 -11.82
CA ALA A 47 -3.12 9.92 -11.63
C ALA A 47 -4.63 10.22 -11.90
N GLU A 48 -5.34 9.29 -12.54
CA GLU A 48 -6.79 9.38 -12.80
C GLU A 48 -7.59 8.46 -11.88
N SER A 49 -6.90 7.63 -11.10
CA SER A 49 -7.50 6.70 -10.16
C SER A 49 -7.75 7.38 -8.82
N LEU A 50 -8.85 7.01 -8.15
CA LEU A 50 -9.15 7.49 -6.81
C LEU A 50 -8.35 6.68 -5.79
N LEU A 51 -7.79 7.40 -4.82
CA LEU A 51 -7.25 6.81 -3.61
C LEU A 51 -8.10 7.24 -2.41
N HIS A 52 -7.93 6.62 -1.25
CA HIS A 52 -8.66 6.97 -0.04
C HIS A 52 -7.74 6.98 1.18
N PHE A 53 -7.26 8.18 1.53
CA PHE A 53 -6.38 8.45 2.67
C PHE A 53 -5.11 7.59 2.63
N PRO A 54 -4.30 7.64 1.55
CA PRO A 54 -3.07 6.87 1.49
C PRO A 54 -2.16 7.20 2.68
N HIS A 55 -1.59 6.19 3.34
CA HIS A 55 -0.76 6.35 4.54
C HIS A 55 0.67 5.84 4.32
N GLY A 56 0.87 4.53 4.36
CA GLY A 56 2.18 3.90 4.25
C GLY A 56 2.64 3.84 2.80
N LEU A 57 3.91 4.11 2.57
CA LEU A 57 4.57 3.97 1.28
C LEU A 57 5.77 3.04 1.40
N ALA A 58 5.99 2.18 0.41
CA ALA A 58 7.22 1.42 0.25
C ALA A 58 7.58 1.33 -1.24
N VAL A 59 8.85 1.52 -1.59
CA VAL A 59 9.29 1.56 -3.00
C VAL A 59 10.24 0.42 -3.31
N ASP A 60 9.92 -0.38 -4.31
CA ASP A 60 10.86 -1.29 -4.97
C ASP A 60 11.49 -0.55 -6.16
N ARG A 61 12.73 -0.11 -5.98
CA ARG A 61 13.45 0.66 -7.00
C ARG A 61 13.82 -0.20 -8.20
N ALA A 62 14.28 -1.43 -7.96
CA ALA A 62 14.71 -2.35 -9.00
C ALA A 62 13.53 -2.78 -9.87
N ALA A 63 12.38 -3.09 -9.25
CA ALA A 63 11.17 -3.46 -9.98
C ALA A 63 10.34 -2.26 -10.46
N ARG A 64 10.72 -1.02 -10.08
CA ARG A 64 9.99 0.22 -10.38
C ARG A 64 8.53 0.17 -9.89
N GLN A 65 8.32 -0.22 -8.63
CA GLN A 65 6.99 -0.31 -8.02
C GLN A 65 6.91 0.54 -6.75
N LEU A 66 5.82 1.28 -6.58
CA LEU A 66 5.50 1.98 -5.32
C LEU A 66 4.25 1.36 -4.71
N PHE A 67 4.39 0.78 -3.52
CA PHE A 67 3.30 0.26 -2.72
C PHE A 67 2.71 1.36 -1.84
N VAL A 68 1.39 1.38 -1.74
CA VAL A 68 0.62 2.41 -1.03
C VAL A 68 -0.44 1.72 -0.18
N SER A 69 -0.46 1.92 1.12
CA SER A 69 -1.56 1.43 1.95
C SER A 69 -2.71 2.43 1.93
N GLU A 70 -3.93 1.92 1.79
CA GLU A 70 -5.16 2.70 1.82
C GLU A 70 -6.05 2.19 2.96
N PRO A 71 -5.92 2.77 4.17
CA PRO A 71 -6.64 2.31 5.34
C PRO A 71 -8.15 2.25 5.13
N TYR A 72 -8.71 3.25 4.44
CA TYR A 72 -10.15 3.40 4.20
C TYR A 72 -10.67 2.59 3.01
N ASN A 73 -9.79 2.09 2.15
CA ASN A 73 -10.14 1.09 1.14
C ASN A 73 -9.77 -0.33 1.58
N HIS A 74 -9.22 -0.50 2.79
CA HIS A 74 -8.84 -1.79 3.38
C HIS A 74 -7.93 -2.61 2.46
N ALA A 75 -7.04 -1.93 1.74
CA ALA A 75 -6.22 -2.53 0.71
C ALA A 75 -4.82 -1.92 0.69
N VAL A 76 -3.91 -2.65 0.06
CA VAL A 76 -2.63 -2.13 -0.39
C VAL A 76 -2.66 -2.07 -1.92
N ARG A 77 -2.33 -0.90 -2.44
CA ARG A 77 -2.21 -0.60 -3.87
C ARG A 77 -0.75 -0.63 -4.29
N THR A 78 -0.52 -0.77 -5.58
CA THR A 78 0.79 -0.57 -6.20
C THR A 78 0.65 0.34 -7.41
N VAL A 79 1.63 1.21 -7.60
CA VAL A 79 1.83 2.01 -8.81
C VAL A 79 3.03 1.44 -9.56
N ASP A 80 2.81 1.05 -10.82
CA ASP A 80 3.91 0.78 -11.76
C ASP A 80 4.53 2.14 -12.14
N LEU A 81 5.77 2.40 -11.71
CA LEU A 81 6.46 3.67 -11.92
C LEU A 81 7.00 3.86 -13.34
N VAL A 82 6.87 2.85 -14.21
CA VAL A 82 7.21 2.94 -15.64
C VAL A 82 5.96 3.24 -16.46
N ARG A 83 4.89 2.47 -16.22
CA ARG A 83 3.62 2.57 -16.98
C ARG A 83 2.65 3.60 -16.40
N GLY A 84 2.84 4.01 -15.15
CA GLY A 84 1.93 4.90 -14.43
C GLY A 84 0.58 4.25 -14.15
N VAL A 85 0.52 2.93 -13.95
CA VAL A 85 -0.73 2.17 -13.76
C VAL A 85 -0.91 1.79 -12.29
N LEU A 86 -2.14 1.93 -11.77
CA LEU A 86 -2.52 1.52 -10.42
C LEU A 86 -3.09 0.09 -10.41
N SER A 87 -2.84 -0.65 -9.33
CA SER A 87 -3.44 -1.99 -9.12
C SER A 87 -3.55 -2.34 -7.63
N THR A 88 -4.51 -3.17 -7.26
CA THR A 88 -4.56 -3.83 -5.94
C THR A 88 -3.47 -4.90 -5.84
N VAL A 89 -2.65 -4.86 -4.79
CA VAL A 89 -1.69 -5.96 -4.49
C VAL A 89 -2.16 -6.83 -3.33
N ALA A 90 -2.85 -6.27 -2.34
CA ALA A 90 -3.37 -7.02 -1.19
C ALA A 90 -4.65 -6.41 -0.63
N GLY A 91 -5.49 -7.24 0.00
CA GLY A 91 -6.81 -6.84 0.47
C GLY A 91 -7.89 -7.03 -0.58
N VAL A 92 -9.12 -7.28 -0.11
CA VAL A 92 -10.32 -7.19 -0.94
C VAL A 92 -10.74 -5.73 -0.97
N LEU A 93 -10.56 -5.08 -2.11
CA LEU A 93 -10.72 -3.64 -2.26
C LEU A 93 -12.10 -3.17 -1.76
N GLY A 94 -12.12 -2.29 -0.76
CA GLY A 94 -13.34 -1.74 -0.15
C GLY A 94 -14.05 -2.64 0.85
N VAL A 95 -13.53 -3.84 1.14
CA VAL A 95 -14.19 -4.82 2.02
C VAL A 95 -13.32 -5.12 3.24
N PRO A 96 -13.61 -4.49 4.41
CA PRO A 96 -12.85 -4.75 5.62
C PRO A 96 -13.09 -6.18 6.08
N GLY A 97 -12.06 -6.80 6.65
CA GLY A 97 -12.18 -8.12 7.23
C GLY A 97 -10.86 -8.64 7.77
N ARG A 98 -10.81 -9.93 8.05
CA ARG A 98 -9.61 -10.59 8.59
C ARG A 98 -9.45 -11.99 8.02
N GLY A 99 -8.24 -12.52 8.11
CA GLY A 99 -7.90 -13.88 7.68
C GLY A 99 -7.47 -13.98 6.22
N GLY A 100 -7.52 -15.20 5.68
CA GLY A 100 -7.04 -15.50 4.33
C GLY A 100 -5.56 -15.82 4.23
N ASP A 101 -5.00 -16.43 5.28
CA ASP A 101 -3.65 -16.99 5.24
C ASP A 101 -3.60 -18.14 4.23
N GLY A 102 -2.54 -18.15 3.41
CA GLY A 102 -2.38 -19.10 2.30
C GLY A 102 -3.24 -18.78 1.08
N MET A 103 -4.10 -17.76 1.13
CA MET A 103 -4.90 -17.33 -0.03
C MET A 103 -4.12 -16.33 -0.88
N ARG A 104 -4.59 -16.12 -2.12
CA ARG A 104 -4.13 -15.02 -2.98
C ARG A 104 -4.30 -13.70 -2.25
N SER A 105 -3.32 -12.82 -2.33
CA SER A 105 -3.29 -11.60 -1.52
C SER A 105 -4.46 -10.65 -1.78
N ARG A 106 -5.02 -10.63 -2.99
CA ARG A 106 -6.23 -9.87 -3.35
C ARG A 106 -7.55 -10.51 -2.87
N ALA A 107 -7.49 -11.73 -2.34
CA ALA A 107 -8.61 -12.44 -1.73
C ALA A 107 -8.48 -12.54 -0.19
N ALA A 108 -7.29 -12.30 0.36
CA ALA A 108 -7.10 -12.15 1.80
C ALA A 108 -7.65 -10.79 2.25
N HIS A 109 -8.34 -10.75 3.38
CA HIS A 109 -8.88 -9.50 3.91
C HIS A 109 -7.84 -8.76 4.76
N LEU A 110 -7.93 -7.43 4.70
CA LEU A 110 -7.25 -6.50 5.59
C LEU A 110 -8.30 -5.62 6.27
N HIS A 111 -7.90 -4.95 7.35
CA HIS A 111 -8.70 -3.98 8.06
C HIS A 111 -7.85 -2.81 8.53
N PHE A 112 -7.98 -1.69 7.80
CA PHE A 112 -7.27 -0.44 8.08
C PHE A 112 -5.74 -0.58 8.02
N PRO A 113 -5.14 -1.02 6.88
CA PRO A 113 -3.70 -1.15 6.74
C PRO A 113 -3.00 0.22 6.71
N CYS A 114 -2.01 0.44 7.59
CA CYS A 114 -1.38 1.75 7.78
C CYS A 114 0.10 1.81 7.38
N GLY A 115 0.91 0.92 7.94
CA GLY A 115 2.36 0.91 7.71
C GLY A 115 2.76 -0.15 6.70
N LEU A 116 3.78 0.14 5.89
CA LEU A 116 4.37 -0.79 4.95
C LEU A 116 5.88 -0.88 5.18
N ALA A 117 6.44 -2.08 5.09
CA ALA A 117 7.88 -2.31 5.00
C ALA A 117 8.15 -3.36 3.91
N LEU A 118 9.13 -3.10 3.05
CA LEU A 118 9.44 -3.95 1.91
C LEU A 118 10.85 -4.52 2.06
N ASP A 119 10.95 -5.84 2.02
CA ASP A 119 12.20 -6.53 1.64
C ASP A 119 12.13 -6.83 0.14
N ALA A 120 12.73 -5.95 -0.66
CA ALA A 120 12.71 -6.07 -2.12
C ALA A 120 13.53 -7.29 -2.59
N SER A 121 14.57 -7.68 -1.83
CA SER A 121 15.43 -8.81 -2.18
C SER A 121 14.71 -10.14 -2.01
N ALA A 122 13.97 -10.30 -0.91
CA ALA A 122 13.13 -11.46 -0.66
C ALA A 122 11.76 -11.39 -1.34
N ARG A 123 11.42 -10.24 -1.96
CA ARG A 123 10.10 -9.96 -2.54
C ARG A 123 8.99 -10.10 -1.51
N GLN A 124 9.19 -9.54 -0.33
CA GLN A 124 8.28 -9.63 0.81
C GLN A 124 7.81 -8.25 1.26
N LEU A 125 6.49 -8.04 1.24
CA LEU A 125 5.87 -6.80 1.72
C LEU A 125 5.14 -7.07 3.04
N TYR A 126 5.59 -6.41 4.09
CA TYR A 126 4.97 -6.43 5.41
C TYR A 126 3.96 -5.29 5.53
N VAL A 127 2.77 -5.61 6.02
CA VAL A 127 1.64 -4.69 6.15
C VAL A 127 1.19 -4.66 7.60
N ALA A 128 1.22 -3.49 8.21
CA ALA A 128 0.60 -3.28 9.53
C ALA A 128 -0.91 -3.18 9.36
N ASP A 129 -1.61 -4.28 9.64
CA ASP A 129 -3.05 -4.44 9.52
C ASP A 129 -3.73 -3.98 10.83
N ALA A 130 -3.85 -2.66 10.97
CA ALA A 130 -3.89 -2.00 12.27
C ALA A 130 -5.14 -2.37 13.10
N ASN A 131 -6.32 -2.42 12.48
CA ASN A 131 -7.56 -2.79 13.18
C ASN A 131 -7.71 -4.30 13.38
N ASN A 132 -6.83 -5.10 12.78
CA ASN A 132 -6.72 -6.52 13.03
C ASN A 132 -5.64 -6.87 14.07
N HIS A 133 -4.87 -5.88 14.52
CA HIS A 133 -3.77 -6.04 15.48
C HIS A 133 -2.73 -7.07 15.02
N ALA A 134 -2.45 -7.08 13.71
CA ALA A 134 -1.57 -8.05 13.09
C ALA A 134 -0.57 -7.39 12.14
N VAL A 135 0.56 -8.06 11.95
CA VAL A 135 1.45 -7.80 10.81
C VAL A 135 1.24 -8.92 9.80
N ARG A 136 0.86 -8.53 8.59
CA ARG A 136 0.62 -9.43 7.46
C ARG A 136 1.85 -9.44 6.58
N LEU A 137 2.23 -10.60 6.07
CA LEU A 137 3.23 -10.73 5.03
C LEU A 137 2.54 -11.04 3.71
N VAL A 138 2.84 -10.25 2.70
CA VAL A 138 2.48 -10.47 1.30
C VAL A 138 3.75 -10.89 0.56
N ASP A 139 3.78 -12.14 0.12
CA ASP A 139 4.83 -12.65 -0.76
C ASP A 139 4.53 -12.17 -2.18
N LEU A 140 5.37 -11.28 -2.71
CA LEU A 140 5.20 -10.67 -4.03
C LEU A 140 5.65 -11.59 -5.17
N THR A 141 6.30 -12.71 -4.87
CA THR A 141 6.67 -13.75 -5.85
C THR A 141 5.51 -14.72 -6.04
N THR A 142 4.95 -15.24 -4.95
CA THR A 142 3.85 -16.23 -5.00
C THR A 142 2.47 -15.57 -5.03
N GLY A 143 2.36 -14.32 -4.60
CA GLY A 143 1.10 -13.59 -4.46
C GLY A 143 0.21 -14.13 -3.35
N LEU A 144 0.81 -14.67 -2.28
CA LEU A 144 0.13 -15.24 -1.13
C LEU A 144 0.28 -14.35 0.11
N THR A 145 -0.70 -14.39 1.00
CA THR A 145 -0.67 -13.66 2.28
C THR A 145 -0.56 -14.63 3.46
N SER A 146 0.14 -14.21 4.52
CA SER A 146 0.19 -14.91 5.81
C SER A 146 0.25 -13.93 6.98
N THR A 147 -0.03 -14.40 8.20
CA THR A 147 0.20 -13.64 9.44
C THR A 147 1.62 -13.89 9.95
N VAL A 148 2.40 -12.83 10.16
CA VAL A 148 3.74 -12.93 10.78
C VAL A 148 3.63 -12.92 12.29
N THR A 149 2.82 -11.99 12.81
CA THR A 149 2.59 -11.82 14.25
C THR A 149 1.27 -11.10 14.52
N GLY A 150 0.83 -11.15 15.77
CA GLY A 150 -0.47 -10.65 16.21
C GLY A 150 -1.56 -11.72 16.19
N ARG A 151 -2.62 -11.48 16.96
CA ARG A 151 -3.80 -12.34 16.99
C ARG A 151 -5.02 -11.49 16.66
N PHE A 152 -5.73 -11.88 15.62
CA PHE A 152 -6.95 -11.20 15.20
C PHE A 152 -7.91 -10.92 16.36
N GLY A 153 -8.34 -9.67 16.51
CA GLY A 153 -9.29 -9.25 17.53
C GLY A 153 -8.72 -9.19 18.96
N SER A 154 -7.40 -9.28 19.12
CA SER A 154 -6.73 -9.05 20.39
C SER A 154 -5.60 -8.04 20.18
N PRO A 155 -5.71 -6.81 20.71
CA PRO A 155 -4.60 -5.87 20.73
C PRO A 155 -3.35 -6.54 21.29
N GLY A 156 -2.18 -6.23 20.72
CA GLY A 156 -0.91 -6.62 21.32
C GLY A 156 -0.87 -6.11 22.76
N ARG A 157 -0.64 -6.99 23.73
CA ARG A 157 -0.33 -6.56 25.09
C ARG A 157 1.13 -6.13 25.10
N ALA A 158 1.43 -4.97 25.68
CA ALA A 158 2.76 -4.77 26.22
C ALA A 158 3.02 -5.94 27.20
N GLY A 159 4.18 -6.59 27.08
CA GLY A 159 4.60 -7.60 28.05
C GLY A 159 4.60 -7.04 29.48
N PRO A 160 4.73 -7.90 30.50
CA PRO A 160 4.80 -7.47 31.89
C PRO A 160 5.89 -6.43 32.14
#